data_AF-A0A3B8MBS9-F1
#
_entry.id   AF-A0A3B8MBS9-F1
#
_cell.length_a   1.000
_cell.length_b   1.000
_cell.length_c   1.000
_cell.angle_alpha   90.00
_cell.angle_beta   90.00
_cell.angle_gamma   90.00
#
_symmetry.space_group_name_H-M   'P 1'
#
loop_
_entity.id
_entity.type
_entity.pdbx_description
1 polymer ?
#
loop_
_entity_poly.entity_id
_entity_poly.type
_entity_poly.pdbx_seq_one_letter_code
_entity_poly.pdbx_strand_id
1 'polypeptide(L)'
;HEASIRVPFIISTPEHRSGSLSASEVTTPVDLGDLFPTFCGFANVSPPEGLKGVDLSAVATGGRSTELDDRYGAITENLAGFAGPGTEYRSIRSERYKVVTFRDCDDLAFDLIDDPDEQTNLLKEGSSVPSEVERLRSSLQDGFDYDRVLENLNQQRQIYTQAYPATVSPKTANQILLGDGRLVDADMHLEYPNVVSERPSKDFDDWPE
;
A
#
# COMPACT_ATOMS: atom_id res chain seq x y z
N HIS A 1 7.87 -8.92 -2.12
CA HIS A 1 8.76 -9.21 -0.97
C HIS A 1 8.54 -8.23 0.18
N GLU A 2 8.77 -8.69 1.41
CA GLU A 2 8.68 -7.88 2.64
C GLU A 2 9.54 -6.60 2.55
N ALA A 3 10.75 -6.70 1.98
CA ALA A 3 11.66 -5.57 1.82
C ALA A 3 11.09 -4.37 1.03
N SER A 4 10.04 -4.58 0.23
CA SER A 4 9.40 -3.52 -0.54
C SER A 4 8.05 -3.07 0.02
N ILE A 5 7.30 -3.97 0.69
CA ILE A 5 5.92 -3.68 1.11
C ILE A 5 5.79 -3.36 2.60
N ARG A 6 6.75 -3.82 3.42
CA ARG A 6 6.76 -3.54 4.86
C ARG A 6 7.45 -2.21 5.10
N VAL A 7 6.66 -1.20 5.45
CA VAL A 7 7.15 0.13 5.80
C VAL A 7 7.15 0.34 7.31
N PRO A 8 8.13 1.08 7.87
CA PRO A 8 8.05 1.50 9.27
C PRO A 8 6.86 2.41 9.51
N PHE A 9 6.10 2.16 10.58
CA PHE A 9 5.02 3.03 11.02
C PHE A 9 5.11 3.24 12.54
N ILE A 10 5.19 4.50 12.96
CA ILE A 10 5.37 4.90 14.35
C ILE A 10 4.35 5.99 14.67
N ILE A 11 3.61 5.81 15.75
CA ILE A 11 2.68 6.82 16.29
C ILE A 11 3.25 7.32 17.62
N SER A 12 3.33 8.65 17.77
CA SER A 12 3.67 9.31 19.04
C SER A 12 2.57 10.27 19.42
N THR A 13 1.82 9.95 20.47
CA THR A 13 0.77 10.82 21.03
C THR A 13 1.36 11.78 22.09
N PRO A 14 0.62 12.82 22.52
CA PRO A 14 1.05 13.65 23.64
C PRO A 14 1.41 12.87 24.90
N GLU A 15 0.67 11.80 25.22
CA GLU A 15 0.87 10.92 26.37
C GLU A 15 2.17 10.13 26.28
N HIS A 16 2.56 9.71 25.08
CA HIS A 16 3.87 9.10 24.85
C HIS A 16 4.99 10.11 25.10
N ARG A 17 4.83 11.36 24.64
CA ARG A 17 5.84 12.41 24.80
C ARG A 17 5.96 12.92 26.23
N SER A 18 4.87 12.92 26.99
CA SER A 18 4.86 13.29 28.40
C SER A 18 5.36 12.15 29.31
N GLY A 19 5.41 10.92 28.79
CA GLY A 19 5.76 9.72 29.54
C GLY A 19 4.59 9.12 30.34
N SER A 20 3.36 9.63 30.17
CA SER A 20 2.17 9.05 30.80
C SER A 20 1.71 7.74 30.14
N LEU A 21 2.16 7.49 28.90
CA LEU A 21 1.96 6.23 28.19
C LEU A 21 3.32 5.66 27.77
N SER A 22 3.58 4.40 28.11
CA SER A 22 4.78 3.69 27.66
C SER A 22 4.65 3.27 26.20
N ALA A 23 5.77 3.26 25.47
CA ALA A 23 5.80 2.70 24.13
C ALA A 23 5.41 1.21 24.15
N SER A 24 4.68 0.79 23.13
CA SER A 24 4.29 -0.60 22.86
C SER A 24 4.58 -0.95 21.41
N GLU A 25 4.61 -2.26 21.13
CA GLU A 25 4.74 -2.80 19.78
C GLU A 25 3.42 -3.47 19.39
N VAL A 26 3.00 -3.22 18.14
CA VAL A 26 1.85 -3.89 17.52
C VAL A 26 2.40 -4.82 16.45
N THR A 27 2.26 -6.13 16.64
CA THR A 27 2.75 -7.15 15.71
C THR A 27 1.71 -7.56 14.68
N THR A 28 0.43 -7.30 14.95
CA THR A 28 -0.67 -7.55 14.03
C THR A 28 -0.49 -6.70 12.76
N PRO A 29 -0.57 -7.30 11.55
CA PRO A 29 -0.40 -6.55 10.31
C PRO A 29 -1.42 -5.43 10.17
N VAL A 30 -0.93 -4.24 9.87
CA VAL A 30 -1.71 -3.04 9.53
C VAL A 30 -1.40 -2.61 8.09
N ASP A 31 -2.25 -1.76 7.52
CA ASP A 31 -2.04 -1.19 6.19
C ASP A 31 -2.11 0.34 6.18
N LEU A 32 -1.62 0.98 5.12
CA LEU A 32 -1.63 2.44 5.02
C LEU A 32 -3.04 3.02 4.87
N GLY A 33 -4.03 2.22 4.49
CA GLY A 33 -5.44 2.61 4.48
C GLY A 33 -6.00 2.86 5.87
N ASP A 34 -5.36 2.34 6.91
CA ASP A 34 -5.70 2.57 8.32
C ASP A 34 -5.39 4.00 8.79
N LEU A 35 -4.52 4.75 8.10
CA LEU A 35 -4.10 6.09 8.51
C LEU A 35 -5.26 7.08 8.62
N PHE A 36 -6.11 7.13 7.59
CA PHE A 36 -7.22 8.07 7.55
C PHE A 36 -8.23 7.86 8.69
N PRO A 37 -8.81 6.66 8.90
CA PRO A 37 -9.71 6.43 10.03
C PRO A 37 -9.00 6.61 11.38
N THR A 38 -7.71 6.28 11.49
CA THR A 38 -6.92 6.54 12.71
C THR A 38 -6.81 8.03 13.03
N PHE A 39 -6.59 8.88 12.03
CA PHE A 39 -6.59 10.34 12.23
C PHE A 39 -7.97 10.87 12.63
N CYS A 40 -9.04 10.32 12.06
CA CYS A 40 -10.41 10.61 12.50
C CYS A 40 -10.62 10.24 13.97
N GLY A 41 -10.15 9.05 14.39
CA GLY A 41 -10.19 8.58 15.77
C GLY A 41 -9.48 9.53 16.73
N PHE A 42 -8.25 9.95 16.42
CA PHE A 42 -7.53 10.93 17.24
C PHE A 42 -8.19 12.30 17.28
N ALA A 43 -8.80 12.74 16.18
CA ALA A 43 -9.52 14.01 16.11
C ALA A 43 -10.94 13.94 16.70
N ASN A 44 -11.39 12.74 17.11
CA ASN A 44 -12.75 12.47 17.57
C ASN A 44 -13.83 12.94 16.56
N VAL A 45 -13.61 12.62 15.29
CA VAL A 45 -14.54 12.89 14.18
C VAL A 45 -14.94 11.59 13.49
N SER A 46 -16.13 11.55 12.91
CA SER A 46 -16.59 10.38 12.16
C SER A 46 -15.83 10.25 10.84
N PRO A 47 -15.25 9.08 10.52
CA PRO A 47 -14.67 8.85 9.21
C PRO A 47 -15.76 8.86 8.12
N PRO A 48 -15.43 9.26 6.87
CA PRO A 48 -16.30 9.09 5.72
C PRO A 48 -16.71 7.62 5.52
N GLU A 49 -17.89 7.42 4.94
CA GLU A 49 -18.35 6.09 4.56
C GLU A 49 -17.47 5.47 3.46
N GLY A 50 -17.41 4.13 3.42
CA GLY A 50 -16.75 3.38 2.35
C GLY A 50 -15.24 3.16 2.54
N LEU A 51 -14.62 3.72 3.58
CA LEU A 51 -13.25 3.39 3.95
C LEU A 51 -13.14 1.91 4.35
N LYS A 52 -12.01 1.30 3.97
CA LYS A 52 -11.69 -0.11 4.28
C LYS A 52 -10.65 -0.26 5.39
N GLY A 53 -9.98 0.83 5.75
CA GLY A 53 -9.06 0.87 6.87
C GLY A 53 -9.78 0.80 8.22
N VAL A 54 -9.02 0.47 9.25
CA VAL A 54 -9.45 0.34 10.64
C VAL A 54 -8.88 1.49 11.44
N ASP A 55 -9.66 2.01 12.39
CA ASP A 55 -9.18 3.00 13.35
C ASP A 55 -8.21 2.34 14.36
N LEU A 56 -6.95 2.74 14.32
CA LEU A 56 -5.89 2.26 15.21
C LEU A 56 -5.68 3.18 16.43
N SER A 57 -6.46 4.24 16.61
CA SER A 57 -6.26 5.23 17.69
C SER A 57 -6.33 4.61 19.08
N ALA A 58 -7.24 3.64 19.29
CA ALA A 58 -7.34 2.87 20.51
C ALA A 58 -6.10 1.98 20.73
N VAL A 59 -5.66 1.26 19.69
CA VAL A 59 -4.47 0.38 19.76
C VAL A 59 -3.22 1.20 20.05
N ALA A 60 -3.08 2.34 19.37
CA ALA A 60 -1.98 3.28 19.55
C ALA A 60 -1.94 3.87 20.96
N THR A 61 -3.02 3.82 21.74
CA THR A 61 -3.08 4.31 23.12
C THR A 61 -3.10 3.19 24.16
N GLY A 62 -2.74 1.95 23.76
CA GLY A 62 -2.65 0.78 24.64
C GLY A 62 -3.98 0.02 24.81
N GLY A 63 -5.01 0.37 24.05
CA GLY A 63 -6.28 -0.34 23.96
C GLY A 63 -6.23 -1.52 22.98
N ARG A 64 -7.43 -2.02 22.61
CA ARG A 64 -7.62 -3.07 21.60
C ARG A 64 -8.55 -2.59 20.51
N SER A 65 -8.43 -3.18 19.31
CA SER A 65 -9.37 -2.98 18.21
C SER A 65 -9.89 -4.34 17.75
N THR A 66 -11.19 -4.59 17.98
CA THR A 66 -11.83 -5.83 17.50
C THR A 66 -11.83 -5.90 15.98
N GLU A 67 -11.94 -4.76 15.28
CA GLU A 67 -11.87 -4.73 13.82
C GLU A 67 -10.48 -5.12 13.30
N LEU A 68 -9.41 -4.75 14.03
CA LEU A 68 -8.05 -5.20 13.71
C LEU A 68 -7.88 -6.69 14.04
N ASP A 69 -8.36 -7.13 15.20
CA ASP A 69 -8.26 -8.53 15.65
C ASP A 69 -9.01 -9.49 14.70
N ASP A 70 -10.13 -9.06 14.12
CA ASP A 70 -10.96 -9.85 13.19
C ASP A 70 -10.44 -9.81 11.73
N ARG A 71 -9.47 -8.95 11.42
CA ARG A 71 -8.90 -8.83 10.07
C ARG A 71 -8.02 -10.05 9.75
N TYR A 72 -8.19 -10.63 8.57
CA TYR A 72 -7.34 -11.75 8.13
C TYR A 72 -5.88 -11.37 7.87
N GLY A 73 -5.62 -10.12 7.48
CA GLY A 73 -4.29 -9.60 7.22
C GLY A 73 -4.33 -8.28 6.45
N ALA A 74 -3.16 -7.65 6.31
CA ALA A 74 -2.99 -6.43 5.53
C ALA A 74 -2.96 -6.77 4.03
N ILE A 75 -3.71 -6.01 3.21
CA ILE A 75 -3.81 -6.23 1.76
C ILE A 75 -2.93 -5.22 1.02
N THR A 76 -2.24 -5.67 -0.03
CA THR A 76 -1.53 -4.82 -0.98
C THR A 76 -1.85 -5.26 -2.40
N GLU A 77 -2.07 -4.30 -3.30
CA GLU A 77 -2.49 -4.56 -4.68
C GLU A 77 -1.51 -3.87 -5.65
N ASN A 78 -1.21 -4.55 -6.76
CA ASN A 78 -0.51 -3.97 -7.88
C ASN A 78 -1.25 -4.33 -9.16
N LEU A 79 -1.95 -3.36 -9.72
CA LEU A 79 -2.83 -3.54 -10.88
C LEU A 79 -2.20 -2.97 -12.17
N ALA A 80 -0.89 -2.71 -12.17
CA ALA A 80 -0.19 -2.16 -13.32
C ALA A 80 0.41 -3.21 -14.25
N GLY A 81 0.47 -4.49 -13.84
CA GLY A 81 1.05 -5.57 -14.64
C GLY A 81 2.52 -5.33 -15.01
N PHE A 82 3.33 -4.81 -14.08
CA PHE A 82 4.69 -4.34 -14.36
C PHE A 82 5.62 -5.41 -14.99
N ALA A 83 5.41 -6.69 -14.67
CA ALA A 83 6.18 -7.80 -15.22
C ALA A 83 5.56 -8.42 -16.49
N GLY A 84 4.49 -7.80 -17.02
CA GLY A 84 3.74 -8.26 -18.19
C GLY A 84 2.24 -8.37 -17.92
N PRO A 85 1.39 -8.43 -18.96
CA PRO A 85 -0.04 -8.70 -18.81
C PRO A 85 -0.28 -9.99 -18.01
N GLY A 86 -1.24 -9.97 -17.10
CA GLY A 86 -1.57 -11.11 -16.25
C GLY A 86 -0.77 -11.17 -14.94
N THR A 87 0.22 -10.29 -14.78
CA THR A 87 1.01 -10.15 -13.53
C THR A 87 0.43 -9.15 -12.55
N GLU A 88 -0.75 -8.59 -12.84
CA GLU A 88 -1.53 -7.89 -11.83
C GLU A 88 -1.80 -8.83 -10.66
N TYR A 89 -1.61 -8.32 -9.44
CA TYR A 89 -1.73 -9.14 -8.26
C TYR A 89 -2.38 -8.43 -7.10
N ARG A 90 -2.95 -9.25 -6.22
CA ARG A 90 -3.30 -8.89 -4.85
C ARG A 90 -2.47 -9.75 -3.92
N SER A 91 -2.11 -9.20 -2.77
CA SER A 91 -1.43 -9.94 -1.72
C SER A 91 -2.07 -9.64 -0.38
N ILE A 92 -2.11 -10.66 0.48
CA ILE A 92 -2.55 -10.53 1.86
C ILE A 92 -1.45 -11.07 2.75
N ARG A 93 -1.12 -10.31 3.79
CA ARG A 93 -0.12 -10.67 4.79
C ARG A 93 -0.81 -10.80 6.15
N SER A 94 -0.87 -12.02 6.68
CA SER A 94 -1.24 -12.32 8.07
C SER A 94 0.00 -12.33 8.96
N GLU A 95 -0.15 -12.56 10.27
CA GLU A 95 0.99 -12.60 11.19
C GLU A 95 2.08 -13.57 10.73
N ARG A 96 1.68 -14.77 10.29
CA ARG A 96 2.58 -15.85 9.88
C ARG A 96 2.72 -16.01 8.38
N TYR A 97 1.65 -15.85 7.60
CA TYR A 97 1.68 -16.19 6.18
C TYR A 97 1.50 -14.97 5.29
N LYS A 98 2.05 -15.10 4.08
CA LYS A 98 1.78 -14.18 2.99
C LYS A 98 1.30 -14.96 1.79
N VAL A 99 0.23 -14.49 1.17
CA VAL A 99 -0.34 -15.07 -0.04
C VAL A 99 -0.39 -13.99 -1.11
N VAL A 100 -0.01 -14.33 -2.33
CA VAL A 100 -0.11 -13.48 -3.52
C VAL A 100 -0.93 -14.22 -4.55
N THR A 101 -2.03 -13.61 -4.99
CA THR A 101 -2.84 -14.10 -6.10
C THR A 101 -2.60 -13.24 -7.33
N PHE A 102 -2.38 -13.88 -8.47
CA PHE A 102 -2.20 -13.19 -9.74
C PHE A 102 -3.46 -13.29 -10.59
N ARG A 103 -3.54 -12.47 -11.63
CA ARG A 103 -4.63 -12.55 -12.61
C ARG A 103 -4.52 -13.82 -13.47
N ASP A 104 -3.36 -14.01 -14.12
CA ASP A 104 -3.15 -15.10 -15.09
C ASP A 104 -1.85 -15.91 -14.84
N CYS A 105 -1.25 -15.76 -13.65
CA CYS A 105 -0.03 -16.46 -13.25
C CYS A 105 -0.27 -17.36 -12.02
N ASP A 106 0.68 -18.24 -11.73
CA ASP A 106 0.62 -19.09 -10.54
C ASP A 106 0.72 -18.27 -9.25
N ASP A 107 -0.18 -18.56 -8.32
CA ASP A 107 -0.18 -17.96 -6.99
C ASP A 107 1.06 -18.35 -6.18
N LEU A 108 1.42 -17.50 -5.23
CA LEU A 108 2.53 -17.72 -4.31
C LEU A 108 2.03 -17.68 -2.86
N ALA A 109 2.59 -18.53 -2.00
CA ALA A 109 2.43 -18.40 -0.57
C ALA A 109 3.72 -18.70 0.18
N PHE A 110 3.97 -17.96 1.27
CA PHE A 110 5.20 -18.05 2.07
C PHE A 110 4.87 -18.08 3.56
N ASP A 111 5.66 -18.82 4.33
CA ASP A 111 5.65 -18.80 5.79
C ASP A 111 6.70 -17.79 6.27
N LEU A 112 6.29 -16.64 6.79
CA LEU A 112 7.19 -15.56 7.19
C LEU A 112 7.91 -15.83 8.52
N ILE A 113 7.51 -16.86 9.28
CA ILE A 113 8.19 -17.26 10.51
C ILE A 113 9.34 -18.21 10.18
N ASP A 114 9.05 -19.25 9.40
CA ASP A 114 10.03 -20.31 9.08
C ASP A 114 10.85 -19.98 7.80
N ASP A 115 10.36 -19.07 6.95
CA ASP A 115 10.98 -18.60 5.70
C ASP A 115 10.80 -17.07 5.54
N PRO A 116 11.48 -16.26 6.39
CA PRO A 116 11.34 -14.80 6.38
C PRO A 116 11.82 -14.13 5.09
N ASP A 117 12.67 -14.83 4.31
CA ASP A 117 13.19 -14.36 3.03
C ASP A 117 12.30 -14.76 1.84
N GLU A 118 11.18 -15.44 2.07
CA GLU A 118 10.19 -15.82 1.05
C GLU A 118 10.82 -16.65 -0.09
N GLN A 119 11.66 -17.63 0.25
CA GLN A 119 12.39 -18.45 -0.73
C GLN A 119 11.64 -19.72 -1.16
N THR A 120 10.65 -20.17 -0.40
CA THR A 120 9.93 -21.42 -0.60
C THR A 120 8.43 -21.19 -0.79
N ASN A 121 7.96 -21.34 -2.04
CA ASN A 121 6.53 -21.29 -2.33
C ASN A 121 5.81 -22.54 -1.77
N LEU A 122 4.88 -22.34 -0.84
CA LEU A 122 4.05 -23.37 -0.21
C LEU A 122 3.00 -23.98 -1.15
N LEU A 123 2.69 -23.31 -2.26
CA LEU A 123 1.70 -23.78 -3.26
C LEU A 123 2.30 -24.68 -4.34
N LYS A 124 3.59 -25.06 -4.22
CA LYS A 124 4.22 -26.00 -5.16
C LYS A 124 3.56 -27.38 -5.11
N GLU A 125 3.46 -28.00 -6.28
CA GLU A 125 2.89 -29.35 -6.45
C GLU A 125 3.48 -30.36 -5.45
N GLY A 126 2.60 -31.13 -4.80
CA GLY A 126 2.98 -32.14 -3.80
C GLY A 126 3.15 -31.63 -2.36
N SER A 127 3.03 -30.31 -2.12
CA SER A 127 3.09 -29.74 -0.77
C SER A 127 1.73 -29.80 -0.07
N SER A 128 1.72 -30.08 1.24
CA SER A 128 0.51 -29.89 2.06
C SER A 128 0.35 -28.41 2.34
N VAL A 129 -0.70 -27.80 1.80
CA VAL A 129 -1.00 -26.38 2.01
C VAL A 129 -1.68 -26.19 3.38
N PRO A 130 -1.19 -25.27 4.25
CA PRO A 130 -1.87 -24.95 5.50
C PRO A 130 -3.29 -24.40 5.26
N SER A 131 -4.24 -24.74 6.13
CA SER A 131 -5.64 -24.26 6.01
C SER A 131 -5.76 -22.74 6.06
N GLU A 132 -4.89 -22.07 6.81
CA GLU A 132 -4.83 -20.61 6.85
C GLU A 132 -4.45 -20.01 5.49
N VAL A 133 -3.47 -20.60 4.79
CA VAL A 133 -3.07 -20.16 3.45
C VAL A 133 -4.23 -20.25 2.48
N GLU A 134 -5.00 -21.35 2.51
CA GLU A 134 -6.19 -21.50 1.67
C GLU A 134 -7.29 -20.48 1.99
N ARG A 135 -7.51 -20.21 3.28
CA ARG A 135 -8.45 -19.16 3.72
C ARG A 135 -8.05 -17.78 3.22
N LEU A 136 -6.77 -17.43 3.35
CA LEU A 136 -6.21 -16.16 2.87
C LEU A 136 -6.34 -16.03 1.35
N ARG A 137 -5.98 -17.08 0.61
CA ARG A 137 -6.14 -17.14 -0.85
C ARG A 137 -7.58 -16.93 -1.27
N SER A 138 -8.51 -17.65 -0.65
CA SER A 138 -9.94 -17.52 -0.92
C SER A 138 -10.45 -16.10 -0.63
N SER A 139 -9.99 -15.47 0.46
CA SER A 139 -10.39 -14.10 0.81
C SER A 139 -9.94 -13.04 -0.19
N LEU A 140 -8.81 -13.27 -0.89
CA LEU A 140 -8.34 -12.37 -1.95
C LEU A 140 -9.13 -12.52 -3.25
N GLN A 141 -9.72 -13.68 -3.49
CA GLN A 141 -10.47 -13.97 -4.72
C GLN A 141 -11.97 -13.66 -4.56
N ASP A 142 -12.49 -13.70 -3.33
CA ASP A 142 -13.90 -13.46 -3.06
C ASP A 142 -14.34 -12.06 -3.49
N GLY A 143 -15.32 -12.01 -4.41
CA GLY A 143 -15.91 -10.77 -4.92
C GLY A 143 -14.99 -9.89 -5.77
N PHE A 144 -13.76 -10.33 -6.09
CA PHE A 144 -12.80 -9.57 -6.87
C PHE A 144 -12.80 -9.99 -8.35
N ASP A 145 -12.92 -9.01 -9.23
CA ASP A 145 -12.94 -9.20 -10.68
C ASP A 145 -11.90 -8.26 -11.30
N TYR A 146 -10.79 -8.84 -11.77
CA TYR A 146 -9.69 -8.08 -12.36
C TYR A 146 -10.15 -7.26 -13.57
N ASP A 147 -10.96 -7.83 -14.46
CA ASP A 147 -11.38 -7.15 -15.69
C ASP A 147 -12.21 -5.91 -15.36
N ARG A 148 -13.19 -6.07 -14.47
CA ARG A 148 -14.04 -4.96 -14.00
C ARG A 148 -13.23 -3.87 -13.31
N VAL A 149 -12.28 -4.24 -12.44
CA VAL A 149 -11.46 -3.27 -11.71
C VAL A 149 -10.53 -2.52 -12.66
N LEU A 150 -9.87 -3.21 -13.59
CA LEU A 150 -8.98 -2.59 -14.58
C LEU A 150 -9.75 -1.69 -15.55
N GLU A 151 -10.96 -2.08 -15.96
CA GLU A 151 -11.83 -1.22 -16.77
C GLU A 151 -12.19 0.07 -16.02
N ASN A 152 -12.61 -0.05 -14.75
CA ASN A 152 -12.92 1.12 -13.91
C ASN A 152 -11.72 2.05 -13.76
N LEU A 153 -10.53 1.50 -13.51
CA LEU A 153 -9.30 2.29 -13.41
C LEU A 153 -8.98 3.02 -14.72
N ASN A 154 -9.14 2.37 -15.86
CA ASN A 154 -8.92 2.98 -17.18
C ASN A 154 -9.91 4.12 -17.44
N GLN A 155 -11.19 3.93 -17.13
CA GLN A 155 -12.21 4.96 -17.25
C GLN A 155 -11.91 6.16 -16.35
N GLN A 156 -11.56 5.92 -15.08
CA GLN A 156 -11.18 6.97 -14.14
C GLN A 156 -9.96 7.77 -14.62
N ARG A 157 -8.91 7.09 -15.10
CA ARG A 157 -7.73 7.76 -15.65
C ARG A 157 -8.07 8.64 -16.84
N GLN A 158 -8.95 8.19 -17.74
CA GLN A 158 -9.40 9.01 -18.88
C GLN A 158 -10.15 10.26 -18.42
N ILE A 159 -11.07 10.10 -17.46
CA ILE A 159 -11.83 11.23 -16.88
C ILE A 159 -10.87 12.25 -16.25
N TYR A 160 -9.94 11.80 -15.40
CA TYR A 160 -9.01 12.70 -14.72
C TYR A 160 -8.02 13.36 -15.67
N THR A 161 -7.53 12.65 -16.69
CA THR A 161 -6.64 13.23 -17.71
C THR A 161 -7.35 14.34 -18.49
N GLN A 162 -8.65 14.20 -18.76
CA GLN A 162 -9.44 15.23 -19.44
C GLN A 162 -9.79 16.41 -18.52
N ALA A 163 -10.14 16.14 -17.27
CA ALA A 163 -10.52 17.16 -16.29
C ALA A 163 -9.31 17.98 -15.80
N TYR A 164 -8.14 17.34 -15.69
CA TYR A 164 -6.90 17.92 -15.15
C TYR A 164 -5.74 17.66 -16.12
N PRO A 165 -5.69 18.36 -17.27
CA PRO A 165 -4.63 18.17 -18.24
C PRO A 165 -3.28 18.57 -17.64
N ALA A 166 -2.31 17.67 -17.67
CA ALA A 166 -0.97 17.95 -17.16
C ALA A 166 -0.23 18.96 -18.06
N THR A 167 0.40 19.95 -17.44
CA THR A 167 1.29 20.92 -18.12
C THR A 167 2.64 20.29 -18.49
N VAL A 168 3.03 19.23 -17.78
CA VAL A 168 4.32 18.54 -17.92
C VAL A 168 4.11 17.06 -18.26
N SER A 169 5.13 16.45 -18.84
CA SER A 169 5.12 15.01 -19.18
C SER A 169 6.39 14.35 -18.66
N PRO A 170 6.39 13.88 -17.40
CA PRO A 170 7.51 13.13 -16.84
C PRO A 170 7.72 11.81 -17.60
N LYS A 171 8.98 11.35 -17.70
CA LYS A 171 9.28 10.06 -18.33
C LYS A 171 9.33 8.92 -17.32
N THR A 172 9.49 9.24 -16.04
CA THR A 172 9.57 8.25 -14.96
C THR A 172 8.48 8.48 -13.92
N ALA A 173 8.33 7.57 -12.97
CA ALA A 173 7.30 7.68 -11.95
C ALA A 173 7.69 8.68 -10.87
N ASN A 174 8.97 8.77 -10.55
CA ASN A 174 9.47 9.66 -9.49
C ASN A 174 10.09 10.92 -10.07
N GLN A 175 9.79 12.07 -9.45
CA GLN A 175 10.42 13.35 -9.74
C GLN A 175 11.05 13.93 -8.47
N ILE A 176 12.10 14.71 -8.65
CA ILE A 176 12.76 15.46 -7.58
C ILE A 176 12.90 16.92 -7.97
N LEU A 177 12.59 17.81 -7.03
CA LEU A 177 12.87 19.24 -7.15
C LEU A 177 14.32 19.48 -6.73
N LEU A 178 15.15 19.93 -7.67
CA LEU A 178 16.54 20.28 -7.42
C LEU A 178 16.63 21.64 -6.71
N GLY A 179 17.75 21.86 -6.00
CA GLY A 179 18.00 23.12 -5.30
C GLY A 179 18.16 24.34 -6.21
N ASP A 180 18.31 24.13 -7.52
CA ASP A 180 18.30 25.18 -8.54
C ASP A 180 16.89 25.53 -9.06
N GLY A 181 15.86 24.85 -8.55
CA GLY A 181 14.45 25.09 -8.87
C GLY A 181 13.89 24.22 -10.00
N ARG A 182 14.71 23.38 -10.65
CA ARG A 182 14.23 22.48 -11.72
C ARG A 182 13.58 21.23 -11.13
N LEU A 183 12.46 20.81 -11.70
CA LEU A 183 11.87 19.49 -11.45
C LEU A 183 12.38 18.51 -12.50
N VAL A 184 12.94 17.39 -12.06
CA VAL A 184 13.58 16.42 -12.95
C VAL A 184 13.15 14.99 -12.62
N ASP A 185 13.21 14.10 -13.60
CA ASP A 185 12.97 12.66 -13.39
C ASP A 185 14.05 12.05 -12.49
N ALA A 186 13.64 11.35 -11.45
CA ALA A 186 14.50 10.82 -10.39
C ALA A 186 14.93 9.36 -10.60
N ASP A 187 14.26 8.63 -11.49
CA ASP A 187 14.64 7.24 -11.84
C ASP A 187 15.70 7.20 -12.96
N MET A 188 16.42 8.31 -13.19
CA MET A 188 17.46 8.48 -14.19
C MET A 188 18.74 9.10 -13.58
N HIS A 189 19.82 9.20 -14.38
CA HIS A 189 21.05 9.85 -13.95
C HIS A 189 20.82 11.33 -13.57
N LEU A 190 20.97 11.66 -12.29
CA LEU A 190 20.80 13.02 -11.78
C LEU A 190 21.82 14.04 -12.30
N GLU A 191 22.93 13.60 -12.89
CA GLU A 191 23.91 14.48 -13.54
C GLU A 191 23.39 15.04 -14.87
N TYR A 192 22.56 14.26 -15.58
CA TYR A 192 21.97 14.62 -16.86
C TYR A 192 20.49 14.19 -16.90
N PRO A 193 19.68 14.70 -15.97
CA PRO A 193 18.34 14.19 -15.81
C PRO A 193 17.43 14.77 -16.89
N ASN A 194 16.35 14.07 -17.18
CA ASN A 194 15.28 14.64 -18.00
C ASN A 194 14.59 15.74 -17.18
N VAL A 195 14.66 16.98 -17.67
CA VAL A 195 13.98 18.11 -17.02
C VAL A 195 12.50 18.01 -17.33
N VAL A 196 11.70 17.83 -16.28
CA VAL A 196 10.23 17.77 -16.34
C VAL A 196 9.65 19.18 -16.37
N SER A 197 10.21 20.09 -15.57
CA SER A 197 9.86 21.51 -15.57
C SER A 197 11.03 22.38 -15.15
N GLU A 198 11.24 23.49 -15.87
CA GLU A 198 12.17 24.56 -15.50
C GLU A 198 11.53 25.59 -14.55
N ARG A 199 10.20 25.61 -14.45
CA ARG A 199 9.44 26.59 -13.64
C ARG A 199 8.24 25.93 -12.97
N PRO A 200 8.45 25.03 -12.00
CA PRO A 200 7.36 24.29 -11.36
C PRO A 200 6.26 25.20 -10.78
N SER A 201 6.61 26.38 -10.26
CA SER A 201 5.66 27.38 -9.76
C SER A 201 4.68 27.95 -10.79
N LYS A 202 4.90 27.70 -12.08
CA LYS A 202 3.97 28.08 -13.16
C LYS A 202 3.26 26.88 -13.78
N ASP A 203 3.81 25.68 -13.59
CA ASP A 203 3.35 24.47 -14.26
C ASP A 203 2.44 23.63 -13.35
N PHE A 204 2.47 23.86 -12.03
CA PHE A 204 1.66 23.19 -11.01
C PHE A 204 0.80 24.19 -10.22
N ASP A 205 -0.52 23.97 -10.23
CA ASP A 205 -1.50 24.84 -9.56
C ASP A 205 -1.43 24.78 -8.02
N ASP A 206 -0.87 23.71 -7.48
CA ASP A 206 -0.70 23.44 -6.05
C ASP A 206 0.71 23.75 -5.53
N TRP A 207 1.49 24.51 -6.30
CA TRP A 207 2.82 24.93 -5.87
C TRP A 207 2.74 25.74 -4.56
N PRO A 208 3.49 25.34 -3.50
CA PRO A 208 3.43 26.05 -2.22
C PRO A 208 3.97 27.49 -2.37
N GLU A 209 3.18 28.46 -1.89
CA GLU A 209 3.57 29.88 -1.83
C GLU A 209 4.76 30.14 -0.90
#